data_AF-A0A851YG88-F1
#
_entry.id   AF-A0A851YG88-F1
#
_cell.length_a   1.000
_cell.length_b   1.000
_cell.length_c   1.000
_cell.angle_alpha   90.00
_cell.angle_beta   90.00
_cell.angle_gamma   90.00
#
_symmetry.space_group_name_H-M   'P 1'
#
loop_
_entity.id
_entity.type
_entity.pdbx_description
1 polymer ?
#
loop_
_entity_poly.entity_id
_entity_poly.type
_entity_poly.pdbx_seq_one_letter_code
_entity_poly.pdbx_strand_id
1 'polypeptide(L)'
;PAGKAKASRHKRLSNLFHRSGAAGSSGARWLSEKKLEELVDPDPEALGIPGGAGTDPAPGQRQLPGILKIFGGNISRGANYKSVLATARSTARELVWEALERYGLAPEDG
;
A
#
# COMPACT_ATOMS: atom_id res chain seq x y z
N PRO A 1 -55.02 -4.14 32.83
CA PRO A 1 -54.48 -5.08 31.82
C PRO A 1 -53.52 -4.33 30.88
N ALA A 2 -52.32 -4.90 30.68
CA ALA A 2 -51.30 -4.64 29.64
C ALA A 2 -50.83 -3.17 29.41
N GLY A 3 -49.54 -2.83 29.34
CA GLY A 3 -48.29 -3.58 29.30
C GLY A 3 -47.19 -2.56 28.97
N LYS A 4 -46.07 -2.60 29.70
CA LYS A 4 -44.95 -1.66 29.49
C LYS A 4 -44.25 -1.99 28.16
N ALA A 5 -44.49 -1.20 27.12
CA ALA A 5 -43.75 -1.33 25.86
C ALA A 5 -42.32 -0.80 26.05
N LYS A 6 -41.36 -1.72 26.19
CA LYS A 6 -39.93 -1.43 26.14
C LYS A 6 -39.60 -0.95 24.72
N ALA A 7 -39.26 0.32 24.56
CA ALA A 7 -38.75 0.84 23.30
C ALA A 7 -37.48 0.04 22.91
N SER A 8 -37.62 -0.81 21.90
CA SER A 8 -36.50 -1.44 21.19
C SER A 8 -35.70 -0.34 20.51
N ARG A 9 -34.69 0.17 21.21
CA ARG A 9 -33.71 1.07 20.60
C ARG A 9 -32.79 0.21 19.75
N HIS A 10 -33.19 0.00 18.49
CA HIS A 10 -32.28 -0.42 17.44
C HIS A 10 -31.07 0.52 17.51
N LYS A 11 -29.90 -0.01 17.84
CA LYS A 11 -28.67 0.78 17.96
C LYS A 11 -28.30 1.25 16.56
N ARG A 12 -28.72 2.47 16.20
CA ARG A 12 -28.30 3.14 14.97
C ARG A 12 -26.78 3.34 15.05
N LEU A 13 -26.03 2.57 14.27
CA LEU A 13 -24.57 2.63 14.17
C LEU A 13 -24.08 3.98 13.62
N SER A 14 -24.99 4.87 13.20
CA SER A 14 -24.71 6.21 12.69
C SER A 14 -23.94 7.11 13.66
N ASN A 15 -23.99 6.85 14.97
CA ASN A 15 -23.24 7.65 15.96
C ASN A 15 -21.78 7.21 16.15
N LEU A 16 -21.35 6.11 15.52
CA LEU A 16 -19.98 5.62 15.62
C LEU A 16 -18.99 6.50 14.85
N PHE A 17 -19.46 7.18 13.79
CA PHE A 17 -18.61 7.92 12.86
C PHE A 17 -18.59 9.44 13.11
N HIS A 18 -19.35 9.95 14.09
CA HIS A 18 -19.44 11.39 14.36
C HIS A 18 -18.69 11.84 15.62
N ARG A 19 -17.93 10.96 16.29
CA ARG A 19 -17.08 11.37 17.42
C ARG A 19 -15.68 11.74 16.92
N SER A 20 -15.52 13.01 16.58
CA SER A 20 -14.22 13.65 16.56
C SER A 20 -13.63 13.69 17.98
N GLY A 21 -12.41 13.15 18.14
CA GLY A 21 -11.52 13.49 19.25
C GLY A 21 -11.30 12.41 20.31
N ALA A 22 -10.10 11.81 20.23
CA ALA A 22 -9.36 11.05 21.25
C ALA A 22 -9.70 9.56 21.48
N ALA A 23 -8.63 8.77 21.35
CA ALA A 23 -8.40 7.39 21.76
C ALA A 23 -9.06 6.28 20.92
N GLY A 24 -8.27 5.75 19.98
CA GLY A 24 -8.57 4.47 19.32
C GLY A 24 -7.95 4.37 17.94
N SER A 25 -6.61 4.42 17.85
CA SER A 25 -5.90 4.01 16.64
C SER A 25 -6.14 2.52 16.40
N SER A 26 -7.21 2.19 15.67
CA SER A 26 -7.41 0.87 15.07
C SER A 26 -7.26 0.98 13.56
N GLY A 27 -6.14 1.56 13.12
CA GLY A 27 -5.93 1.84 11.71
C GLY A 27 -4.47 2.03 11.30
N ALA A 28 -3.52 1.67 12.15
CA ALA A 28 -2.15 1.31 11.79
C ALA A 28 -1.38 1.02 13.08
N ARG A 29 -1.06 -0.25 13.31
CA ARG A 29 0.18 -0.57 14.01
C ARG A 29 1.32 -0.21 13.07
N TRP A 30 1.55 1.09 12.89
CA TRP A 30 2.81 1.59 12.36
C TRP A 30 3.88 0.95 13.24
N LEU A 31 4.68 0.07 12.65
CA LEU A 31 5.90 -0.42 13.29
C LEU A 31 6.67 0.84 13.70
N SER A 32 7.11 0.87 14.96
CA SER A 32 7.79 2.02 15.55
C SER A 32 8.94 2.50 14.66
N GLU A 33 9.25 3.80 14.67
CA GLU A 33 10.42 4.36 13.96
C GLU A 33 11.72 3.60 14.28
N LYS A 34 11.83 3.05 15.50
CA LYS A 34 12.95 2.17 15.90
C LYS A 34 13.09 0.87 15.10
N LYS A 35 12.00 0.37 14.50
CA LYS A 35 12.00 -0.80 13.60
C LYS A 35 12.18 -0.39 12.13
N LEU A 36 12.08 0.91 11.85
CA LEU A 36 12.33 1.49 10.54
C LEU A 36 13.85 1.71 10.34
N GLU A 37 14.59 2.05 11.41
CA GLU A 37 16.07 2.07 11.44
C GLU A 37 16.69 0.70 11.14
N GLU A 38 16.05 -0.40 11.58
CA GLU A 38 16.48 -1.78 11.26
C GLU A 38 16.22 -2.15 9.79
N LEU A 39 15.37 -1.39 9.10
CA LEU A 39 15.01 -1.57 7.69
C LEU A 39 15.67 -0.52 6.77
N VAL A 40 16.58 0.30 7.29
CA VAL A 40 17.41 1.18 6.46
C VAL A 40 18.47 0.31 5.79
N ASP A 41 18.43 0.24 4.46
CA ASP A 41 19.46 -0.44 3.68
C ASP A 41 20.85 0.12 4.05
N PRO A 42 21.88 -0.73 4.27
CA PRO A 42 23.22 -0.25 4.55
C PRO A 42 23.73 0.60 3.38
N ASP A 43 24.43 1.68 3.73
CA ASP A 43 25.04 2.65 2.83
C ASP A 43 25.76 1.97 1.64
N PRO A 44 25.37 2.26 0.39
CA PRO A 44 26.02 1.68 -0.79
C PRO A 44 27.51 2.03 -0.91
N GLU A 45 28.03 3.04 -0.20
CA GLU A 45 29.48 3.34 -0.18
C GLU A 45 30.30 2.29 0.58
N ALA A 46 29.73 1.57 1.54
CA ALA A 46 30.48 0.57 2.31
C ALA A 46 30.79 -0.72 1.51
N LEU A 47 30.15 -0.89 0.33
CA LEU A 47 30.27 -2.10 -0.49
C LEU A 47 31.14 -1.95 -1.75
N GLY A 48 31.77 -0.79 -1.98
CA GLY A 48 32.79 -0.64 -3.02
C GLY A 48 32.40 -1.22 -4.39
N ILE A 49 31.20 -0.91 -4.89
CA ILE A 49 30.71 -1.42 -6.18
C ILE A 49 31.11 -0.45 -7.30
N PRO A 50 32.07 -0.81 -8.19
CA PRO A 50 32.28 -0.06 -9.42
C PRO A 50 31.23 -0.51 -10.44
N GLY A 51 30.43 0.44 -10.94
CA GLY A 51 29.71 0.29 -12.20
C GLY A 51 28.38 -0.47 -12.12
N GLY A 52 27.32 0.18 -12.61
CA GLY A 52 26.00 -0.40 -12.74
C GLY A 52 25.92 -1.54 -13.77
N ALA A 53 24.74 -2.16 -13.79
CA ALA A 53 24.29 -3.24 -14.67
C ALA A 53 24.85 -4.64 -14.32
N GLY A 54 24.24 -5.27 -13.31
CA GLY A 54 24.42 -6.71 -13.05
C GLY A 54 24.52 -7.08 -11.57
N THR A 55 23.59 -6.65 -10.73
CA THR A 55 23.59 -7.02 -9.31
C THR A 55 22.72 -8.25 -9.11
N ASP A 56 23.30 -9.43 -9.26
CA ASP A 56 22.75 -10.63 -8.63
C ASP A 56 22.72 -10.36 -7.11
N PRO A 57 21.56 -10.38 -6.43
CA PRO A 57 21.50 -10.11 -5.00
C PRO A 57 22.38 -11.14 -4.28
N ALA A 58 23.17 -10.67 -3.31
CA ALA A 58 24.06 -11.55 -2.54
C ALA A 58 23.29 -12.80 -2.05
N PRO A 59 23.85 -14.01 -2.19
CA PRO A 59 23.13 -15.24 -1.85
C PRO A 59 22.74 -15.22 -0.37
N GLY A 60 21.44 -15.03 -0.11
CA GLY A 60 20.87 -14.94 1.24
C GLY A 60 20.12 -13.63 1.53
N GLN A 61 20.31 -12.57 0.74
CA GLN A 61 19.53 -11.35 0.89
C GLN A 61 18.15 -11.54 0.25
N ARG A 62 17.12 -11.80 1.07
CA ARG A 62 15.74 -11.89 0.60
C ARG A 62 15.24 -10.48 0.26
N GLN A 63 15.20 -10.15 -1.03
CA GLN A 63 14.48 -8.96 -1.49
C GLN A 63 12.98 -9.16 -1.26
N LEU A 64 12.44 -8.40 -0.31
CA LEU A 64 11.01 -8.43 0.02
C LEU A 64 10.21 -7.66 -1.06
N PRO A 65 9.03 -8.15 -1.44
CA PRO A 65 8.17 -7.43 -2.37
C PRO A 65 7.66 -6.11 -1.76
N GLY A 66 7.56 -5.07 -2.58
CA GLY A 66 7.06 -3.74 -2.23
C GLY A 66 5.72 -3.43 -2.91
N ILE A 67 5.08 -2.33 -2.49
CA ILE A 67 3.84 -1.82 -3.09
C ILE A 67 4.12 -0.45 -3.70
N LEU A 68 3.89 -0.30 -5.00
CA LEU A 68 3.96 0.97 -5.71
C LEU A 68 2.60 1.66 -5.65
N LYS A 69 2.60 2.95 -5.32
CA LYS A 69 1.41 3.81 -5.40
C LYS A 69 1.47 4.63 -6.68
N ILE A 70 0.57 4.34 -7.61
CA ILE A 70 0.52 4.98 -8.92
C ILE A 70 -0.63 5.98 -8.92
N PHE A 71 -0.34 7.25 -9.21
CA PHE A 71 -1.34 8.30 -9.26
C PHE A 71 -1.94 8.41 -10.67
N GLY A 72 -3.26 8.34 -10.76
CA GLY A 72 -3.98 8.38 -12.03
C GLY A 72 -4.24 9.78 -12.59
N GLY A 73 -3.82 10.84 -11.88
CA GLY A 73 -4.15 12.22 -12.25
C GLY A 73 -3.73 12.62 -13.68
N ASN A 74 -2.66 12.02 -14.18
CA ASN A 74 -2.16 12.26 -15.55
C ASN A 74 -2.66 11.21 -16.57
N ILE A 75 -3.37 10.19 -16.10
CA ILE A 75 -3.87 9.09 -16.92
C ILE A 75 -5.33 9.37 -17.32
N SER A 76 -6.17 9.72 -16.34
CA SER A 76 -7.57 10.07 -16.57
C SER A 76 -8.04 11.09 -15.54
N ARG A 77 -8.87 12.04 -15.97
CA ARG A 77 -9.34 13.13 -15.11
C ARG A 77 -10.16 12.57 -13.94
N GLY A 78 -9.75 12.93 -12.72
CA GLY A 78 -10.41 12.46 -11.50
C GLY A 78 -10.08 11.00 -11.13
N ALA A 79 -9.10 10.38 -11.79
CA ALA A 79 -8.69 9.03 -11.44
C ALA A 79 -8.01 8.98 -10.06
N ASN A 80 -8.42 8.00 -9.27
CA ASN A 80 -7.84 7.72 -7.96
C ASN A 80 -6.50 6.99 -8.10
N TYR A 81 -5.75 6.93 -7.00
CA TYR A 81 -4.53 6.11 -6.96
C TYR A 81 -4.85 4.61 -7.13
N LYS A 82 -3.89 3.86 -7.66
CA LYS A 82 -3.90 2.39 -7.72
C LYS A 82 -2.59 1.85 -7.15
N SER A 83 -2.67 0.76 -6.41
CA SER A 83 -1.47 0.03 -5.98
C SER A 83 -1.02 -0.95 -7.07
N VAL A 84 0.27 -1.26 -7.13
CA VAL A 84 0.84 -2.36 -7.93
C VAL A 84 1.87 -3.09 -7.06
N LEU A 85 1.92 -4.41 -7.13
CA LEU A 85 2.93 -5.19 -6.40
C LEU A 85 4.24 -5.18 -7.19
N ALA A 86 5.34 -4.76 -6.57
CA ALA A 86 6.67 -4.86 -7.17
C ALA A 86 7.52 -5.89 -6.45
N THR A 87 8.15 -6.74 -7.24
CA THR A 87 9.17 -7.69 -6.77
C THR A 87 10.50 -7.29 -7.38
N ALA A 88 11.61 -7.81 -6.86
CA ALA A 88 12.92 -7.58 -7.45
C ALA A 88 13.07 -8.08 -8.89
N ARG A 89 12.19 -8.99 -9.34
CA ARG A 89 12.17 -9.52 -10.69
C ARG A 89 11.19 -8.77 -11.61
N SER A 90 10.35 -7.90 -11.07
CA SER A 90 9.38 -7.15 -11.84
C SER A 90 10.08 -6.14 -12.73
N THR A 91 9.78 -6.17 -14.02
CA THR A 91 10.29 -5.19 -14.98
C THR A 91 9.42 -3.95 -15.02
N ALA A 92 9.99 -2.82 -15.46
CA ALA A 92 9.22 -1.59 -15.65
C ALA A 92 8.01 -1.79 -16.59
N ARG A 93 8.17 -2.60 -17.64
CA ARG A 93 7.10 -2.88 -18.62
C ARG A 93 5.93 -3.62 -17.98
N GLU A 94 6.20 -4.64 -17.18
CA GLU A 94 5.16 -5.39 -16.45
C GLU A 94 4.44 -4.51 -15.45
N LEU A 95 5.17 -3.69 -14.69
CA LEU A 95 4.58 -2.78 -13.71
C LEU A 95 3.68 -1.72 -14.37
N VAL A 96 4.09 -1.21 -15.54
CA VAL A 96 3.27 -0.28 -16.34
C VAL A 96 2.04 -0.98 -16.89
N TRP A 97 2.18 -2.21 -17.39
CA TRP A 97 1.05 -3.00 -17.87
C TRP A 97 -0.01 -3.21 -16.79
N GLU A 98 0.39 -3.69 -15.61
CA GLU A 98 -0.53 -3.88 -14.48
C GLU A 98 -1.19 -2.56 -14.04
N ALA A 99 -0.44 -1.45 -14.10
CA ALA A 99 -1.00 -0.13 -13.83
C ALA A 99 -2.11 0.22 -14.85
N LEU A 100 -1.83 0.08 -16.14
CA LEU A 100 -2.78 0.37 -17.21
C LEU A 100 -4.02 -0.50 -17.11
N GLU A 101 -3.87 -1.79 -16.82
CA GLU A 101 -4.99 -2.71 -16.59
C GLU A 101 -5.88 -2.23 -15.42
N ARG A 102 -5.28 -1.83 -14.30
CA ARG A 102 -6.03 -1.28 -13.14
C ARG A 102 -6.73 0.06 -13.41
N TYR A 103 -6.28 0.78 -14.44
CA TYR A 103 -6.94 1.99 -14.94
C TYR A 103 -7.90 1.72 -16.11
N GLY A 104 -8.02 0.48 -16.59
CA GLY A 104 -8.89 0.10 -17.72
C GLY A 104 -8.37 0.53 -19.08
N LEU A 105 -7.04 0.62 -19.24
CA LEU A 105 -6.36 1.09 -20.45
C LEU A 105 -5.37 0.05 -21.01
N ALA A 106 -5.40 -1.20 -20.53
CA ALA A 106 -4.58 -2.25 -21.11
C ALA A 106 -5.01 -2.46 -22.57
N PRO A 107 -4.07 -2.43 -23.54
CA PRO A 107 -4.41 -2.78 -24.90
C PRO A 107 -4.80 -4.25 -24.94
N GLU A 108 -5.88 -4.56 -25.66
CA GLU A 108 -6.32 -5.94 -25.93
C GLU A 108 -5.09 -6.75 -26.39
N ASP A 109 -4.84 -7.92 -25.77
CA ASP A 109 -3.68 -8.77 -26.07
C ASP A 109 -3.50 -8.93 -27.60
N GLY A 110 -2.47 -8.29 -28.15
CA GLY A 110 -2.13 -8.31 -29.58
C GLY A 110 -1.02 -9.29 -29.90
#